data_AF-A0A946M8B5-F1
#
_entry.id   AF-A0A946M8B5-F1
#
_cell.length_a   1.000
_cell.length_b   1.000
_cell.length_c   1.000
_cell.angle_alpha   90.00
_cell.angle_beta   90.00
_cell.angle_gamma   90.00
#
_symmetry.space_group_name_H-M   'P 1'
#
loop_
_entity.id
_entity.type
_entity.pdbx_description
1 polymer ?
#
loop_
_entity_poly.entity_id
_entity_poly.type
_entity_poly.pdbx_seq_one_letter_code
_entity_poly.pdbx_strand_id
1 'polypeptide(L)'
;MIQKNIHNILEALKAYWLFIIPHHLFSRFTYIITRTSHPLTGYLIRTYINLFKVNMNECEKKSIDEYNTFCDFFTRKLKPGIHKINDEQNSIVSSCDGKILEYGKIKNNTILQIKGKDITIDELLDNDKSIQDTYKDGSFVTIYLSPKDY
;
A
#
# COMPACT_ATOMS: atom_id res chain seq x y z
N MET A 1 14.04 -30.32 4.73
CA MET A 1 15.18 -29.45 5.09
C MET A 1 15.75 -28.69 3.88
N ILE A 2 15.97 -29.35 2.73
CA ILE A 2 16.58 -28.76 1.52
C ILE A 2 15.72 -27.66 0.87
N GLN A 3 14.41 -27.86 0.71
CA GLN A 3 13.50 -26.84 0.13
C GLN A 3 13.44 -25.53 0.93
N LYS A 4 13.53 -25.60 2.27
CA LYS A 4 13.53 -24.43 3.15
C LYS A 4 14.82 -23.59 2.97
N ASN A 5 15.93 -24.26 2.67
CA ASN A 5 17.23 -23.62 2.44
C ASN A 5 17.28 -22.92 1.07
N ILE A 6 16.74 -23.54 0.03
CA ILE A 6 16.63 -22.93 -1.32
C ILE A 6 15.71 -21.71 -1.30
N HIS A 7 14.58 -21.80 -0.59
CA HIS A 7 13.66 -20.66 -0.41
C HIS A 7 14.36 -19.49 0.29
N ASN A 8 15.11 -19.74 1.37
CA ASN A 8 15.87 -18.71 2.06
C ASN A 8 16.96 -18.06 1.19
N ILE A 9 17.66 -18.83 0.36
CA ILE A 9 18.68 -18.30 -0.57
C ILE A 9 18.03 -17.42 -1.64
N LEU A 10 16.89 -17.85 -2.19
CA LEU A 10 16.17 -17.06 -3.20
C LEU A 10 15.64 -15.74 -2.61
N GLU A 11 15.10 -15.77 -1.40
CA GLU A 11 14.64 -14.56 -0.71
C GLU A 11 15.82 -13.63 -0.35
N ALA A 12 16.96 -14.19 0.07
CA ALA A 12 18.18 -13.41 0.31
C ALA A 12 18.72 -12.78 -0.97
N LEU A 13 18.73 -13.50 -2.09
CA LEU A 13 19.14 -12.98 -3.40
C LEU A 13 18.20 -11.87 -3.88
N LYS A 14 16.89 -12.04 -3.73
CA LYS A 14 15.89 -10.99 -4.03
C LYS A 14 16.11 -9.76 -3.16
N ALA A 15 16.34 -9.94 -1.87
CA ALA A 15 16.59 -8.84 -0.94
C ALA A 15 17.90 -8.11 -1.26
N TYR A 16 18.96 -8.84 -1.60
CA TYR A 16 20.25 -8.28 -1.98
C TYR A 16 20.17 -7.50 -3.30
N TRP A 17 19.44 -8.03 -4.29
CA TRP A 17 19.16 -7.32 -5.53
C TRP A 17 18.40 -6.01 -5.28
N LEU A 18 17.37 -6.04 -4.43
CA LEU A 18 16.64 -4.84 -4.04
C LEU A 18 17.56 -3.81 -3.39
N PHE A 19 18.48 -4.23 -2.52
CA PHE A 19 19.40 -3.33 -1.83
C PHE A 19 20.38 -2.60 -2.76
N ILE A 20 20.76 -3.20 -3.89
CA ILE A 20 21.68 -2.60 -4.86
C ILE A 20 20.98 -1.58 -5.77
N ILE A 21 19.67 -1.70 -5.96
CA ILE A 21 18.93 -0.78 -6.82
C ILE A 21 19.00 0.65 -6.25
N PRO A 22 19.38 1.66 -7.05
CA PRO A 22 19.38 3.06 -6.61
C PRO A 22 17.93 3.54 -6.44
N HIS A 23 17.31 3.22 -5.30
CA HIS A 23 15.89 3.42 -5.05
C HIS A 23 15.42 4.86 -5.27
N HIS A 24 16.24 5.86 -4.91
CA HIS A 24 15.89 7.27 -5.13
C HIS A 24 15.86 7.64 -6.61
N LEU A 25 16.80 7.12 -7.41
CA LEU A 25 16.83 7.37 -8.85
C LEU A 25 15.66 6.65 -9.54
N PHE A 26 15.42 5.40 -9.18
CA PHE A 26 14.29 4.62 -9.66
C PHE A 26 12.96 5.30 -9.31
N SER A 27 12.81 5.76 -8.06
CA SER A 27 11.63 6.49 -7.61
C SER A 27 11.41 7.77 -8.43
N ARG A 28 12.43 8.59 -8.64
CA ARG A 28 12.34 9.80 -9.49
C ARG A 28 11.97 9.47 -10.93
N PHE A 29 12.53 8.40 -11.49
CA PHE A 29 12.18 7.94 -12.83
C PHE A 29 10.72 7.48 -12.92
N THR A 30 10.26 6.66 -11.97
CA THR A 30 8.84 6.24 -11.91
C THR A 30 7.90 7.43 -11.70
N TYR A 31 8.29 8.40 -10.89
CA TYR A 31 7.53 9.64 -10.67
C TYR A 31 7.32 10.39 -11.97
N ILE A 32 8.36 10.56 -12.78
CA ILE A 32 8.29 11.26 -14.07
C ILE A 32 7.39 10.46 -15.02
N ILE A 33 7.68 9.17 -15.24
CA ILE A 33 6.92 8.33 -16.17
C ILE A 33 5.43 8.31 -15.82
N THR A 34 5.10 8.11 -14.56
CA THR A 34 3.71 7.92 -14.16
C THR A 34 2.89 9.21 -14.25
N ARG A 35 3.53 10.38 -14.24
CA ARG A 35 2.88 11.70 -14.30
C ARG A 35 3.00 12.39 -15.66
N THR A 36 3.73 11.81 -16.60
CA THR A 36 3.80 12.32 -17.98
C THR A 36 2.73 11.65 -18.84
N SER A 37 2.00 12.45 -19.62
CA SER A 37 1.11 11.93 -20.66
C SER A 37 1.96 11.47 -21.85
N HIS A 38 1.83 10.20 -22.20
CA HIS A 38 2.61 9.57 -23.26
C HIS A 38 1.74 8.56 -24.02
N PRO A 39 1.96 8.32 -25.33
CA PRO A 39 1.19 7.32 -26.10
C PRO A 39 1.22 5.90 -25.52
N LEU A 40 2.23 5.59 -24.70
CA LEU A 40 2.39 4.28 -24.04
C LEU A 40 1.61 4.17 -22.71
N THR A 41 1.00 5.25 -22.21
CA THR A 41 0.25 5.23 -20.95
C THR A 41 -0.85 4.17 -20.96
N GLY A 42 -1.63 4.06 -22.03
CA GLY A 42 -2.68 3.05 -22.14
C GLY A 42 -2.15 1.61 -22.11
N TYR A 43 -0.97 1.38 -22.70
CA TYR A 43 -0.30 0.07 -22.63
C TYR A 43 0.15 -0.27 -21.21
N LEU A 44 0.72 0.70 -20.48
CA LEU A 44 1.13 0.52 -19.09
C LEU A 44 -0.06 0.22 -18.18
N ILE A 45 -1.15 0.99 -18.32
CA ILE A 45 -2.40 0.78 -17.57
C ILE A 45 -2.98 -0.61 -17.85
N ARG A 46 -3.07 -1.00 -19.13
CA ARG A 46 -3.59 -2.32 -19.52
C ARG A 46 -2.75 -3.45 -18.93
N THR A 47 -1.44 -3.33 -18.98
CA THR A 47 -0.51 -4.31 -18.39
C THR A 47 -0.73 -4.42 -16.88
N TYR A 48 -0.88 -3.28 -16.19
CA TYR A 48 -1.15 -3.23 -14.76
C TYR A 48 -2.48 -3.88 -14.38
N ILE A 49 -3.56 -3.57 -15.10
CA ILE A 49 -4.89 -4.16 -14.91
C ILE A 49 -4.81 -5.69 -15.02
N ASN A 50 -4.13 -6.19 -16.06
CA ASN A 50 -4.01 -7.63 -16.30
C ASN A 50 -3.13 -8.33 -15.25
N LEU A 51 -2.02 -7.70 -14.86
CA LEU A 51 -1.07 -8.27 -13.91
C LEU A 51 -1.66 -8.35 -12.50
N PHE A 52 -2.29 -7.27 -12.02
CA PHE A 52 -2.83 -7.19 -10.67
C PHE A 52 -4.32 -7.53 -10.57
N LYS A 53 -4.99 -7.77 -11.71
CA LYS A 53 -6.41 -8.10 -11.82
C LYS A 53 -7.30 -7.02 -11.20
N VAL A 54 -7.06 -5.77 -11.58
CA VAL A 54 -7.83 -4.60 -11.10
C VAL A 54 -9.28 -4.71 -11.56
N ASN A 55 -10.23 -4.52 -10.63
CA ASN A 55 -11.65 -4.54 -10.96
C ASN A 55 -12.10 -3.21 -11.58
N MET A 56 -12.06 -3.13 -12.92
CA MET A 56 -12.51 -1.93 -13.64
C MET A 56 -14.02 -1.68 -13.53
N ASN A 57 -14.82 -2.65 -13.08
CA ASN A 57 -16.27 -2.46 -12.92
C ASN A 57 -16.62 -1.53 -11.76
N GLU A 58 -15.72 -1.34 -10.80
CA GLU A 58 -15.92 -0.42 -9.66
C GLU A 58 -15.47 1.01 -9.99
N CYS A 59 -14.66 1.20 -11.04
CA CYS A 59 -14.09 2.50 -11.42
C CYS A 59 -15.15 3.41 -12.07
N GLU A 60 -15.08 4.71 -11.79
CA GLU A 60 -15.98 5.72 -12.36
C GLU A 60 -15.78 5.85 -13.88
N LYS A 61 -14.53 6.01 -14.32
CA LYS A 61 -14.11 5.97 -15.72
C LYS A 61 -14.04 4.51 -16.19
N LYS A 62 -14.61 4.20 -17.36
CA LYS A 62 -14.69 2.82 -17.86
C LYS A 62 -13.62 2.49 -18.89
N SER A 63 -13.24 3.46 -19.72
CA SER A 63 -12.22 3.29 -20.74
C SER A 63 -10.85 3.67 -20.21
N ILE A 64 -9.84 2.90 -20.61
CA ILE A 64 -8.43 3.20 -20.33
C ILE A 64 -8.03 4.55 -20.94
N ASP A 65 -8.63 4.92 -22.07
CA ASP A 65 -8.30 6.15 -22.80
C ASP A 65 -8.80 7.42 -22.09
N GLU A 66 -9.63 7.29 -21.05
CA GLU A 66 -10.07 8.40 -20.20
C GLU A 66 -9.02 8.80 -19.15
N TYR A 67 -7.93 8.02 -19.03
CA TYR A 67 -6.82 8.31 -18.11
C TYR A 67 -5.64 8.91 -18.85
N ASN A 68 -5.31 10.17 -18.54
CA ASN A 68 -4.27 10.92 -19.23
C ASN A 68 -2.86 10.43 -18.86
N THR A 69 -2.68 9.94 -17.64
CA THR A 69 -1.41 9.48 -17.09
C THR A 69 -1.61 8.19 -16.31
N PHE A 70 -0.55 7.44 -16.07
CA PHE A 70 -0.65 6.27 -15.22
C PHE A 70 -1.05 6.65 -13.78
N CYS A 71 -0.59 7.80 -13.27
CA CYS A 71 -0.96 8.30 -11.94
C CYS A 71 -2.46 8.61 -11.84
N ASP A 72 -3.07 9.18 -12.88
CA ASP A 72 -4.54 9.41 -12.97
C ASP A 72 -5.31 8.07 -12.84
N PHE A 73 -4.80 7.01 -13.48
CA PHE A 73 -5.34 5.66 -13.30
C PHE A 73 -5.03 5.07 -11.91
N PHE A 74 -3.83 5.25 -11.37
CA PHE A 74 -3.46 4.71 -10.07
C PHE A 74 -4.34 5.29 -8.95
N THR A 75 -4.67 6.57 -9.02
CA THR A 75 -5.61 7.26 -8.13
C THR A 75 -7.03 7.35 -8.71
N ARG A 76 -7.42 6.40 -9.57
CA ARG A 76 -8.76 6.34 -10.20
C ARG A 76 -9.86 6.45 -9.16
N LYS A 77 -10.91 7.22 -9.45
CA LYS A 77 -12.11 7.26 -8.59
C LYS A 77 -12.95 6.00 -8.77
N LEU A 78 -13.57 5.57 -7.67
CA LEU A 78 -14.61 4.55 -7.69
C LEU A 78 -15.99 5.17 -7.94
N LYS A 79 -16.92 4.37 -8.44
CA LYS A 79 -18.32 4.78 -8.64
C LYS A 79 -18.95 5.15 -7.28
N PRO A 80 -19.83 6.17 -7.26
CA PRO A 80 -20.63 6.48 -6.08
C PRO A 80 -21.40 5.24 -5.59
N GLY A 81 -21.43 5.04 -4.28
CA GLY A 81 -22.19 3.97 -3.64
C GLY A 81 -21.54 2.57 -3.66
N ILE A 82 -20.34 2.40 -4.24
CA ILE A 82 -19.56 1.16 -4.10
C ILE A 82 -19.19 0.93 -2.64
N HIS A 83 -18.73 1.97 -1.94
CA HIS A 83 -18.46 1.93 -0.51
C HIS A 83 -19.65 2.50 0.26
N LYS A 84 -20.38 1.62 0.94
CA LYS A 84 -21.41 2.01 1.91
C LYS A 84 -20.74 2.31 3.24
N ILE A 85 -20.82 3.56 3.66
CA ILE A 85 -20.25 4.01 4.94
C ILE A 85 -21.32 3.81 6.02
N ASN A 86 -20.94 3.17 7.14
CA ASN A 86 -21.80 3.10 8.32
C ASN A 86 -21.91 4.49 8.95
N ASP A 87 -23.13 4.94 9.24
CA ASP A 87 -23.44 6.25 9.81
C ASP A 87 -23.72 6.21 11.33
N GLU A 88 -23.61 5.03 11.95
CA GLU A 88 -23.74 4.88 13.39
C GLU A 88 -22.68 5.70 14.15
N GLN A 89 -23.14 6.54 15.09
CA GLN A 89 -22.33 7.48 15.88
C GLN A 89 -21.16 6.83 16.64
N ASN A 90 -21.28 5.56 17.00
CA ASN A 90 -20.28 4.80 17.78
C ASN A 90 -19.64 3.68 16.95
N SER A 91 -19.49 3.88 15.65
CA SER A 91 -18.83 2.94 14.75
C SER A 91 -17.49 3.46 14.24
N ILE A 92 -16.59 2.54 13.88
CA ILE A 92 -15.35 2.84 13.15
C ILE A 92 -15.47 2.12 11.81
N VAL A 93 -15.26 2.85 10.72
CA VAL A 93 -15.21 2.30 9.36
C VAL A 93 -13.77 2.14 8.88
N SER A 94 -13.54 1.23 7.93
CA SER A 94 -12.21 1.11 7.30
C SER A 94 -11.86 2.39 6.56
N SER A 95 -10.59 2.78 6.61
CA SER A 95 -10.07 3.97 5.91
C SER A 95 -9.75 3.71 4.44
N CYS A 96 -9.55 2.45 4.05
CA CYS A 96 -9.13 2.04 2.71
C CYS A 96 -9.54 0.59 2.41
N ASP A 97 -9.45 0.21 1.15
CA ASP A 97 -9.52 -1.18 0.73
C ASP A 97 -8.19 -1.88 0.99
N GLY A 98 -8.22 -3.15 1.37
CA GLY A 98 -7.00 -3.90 1.56
C GLY A 98 -7.16 -5.05 2.53
N LYS A 99 -6.02 -5.51 3.04
CA LYS A 99 -5.98 -6.62 3.98
C LYS A 99 -5.45 -6.15 5.32
N ILE A 100 -6.19 -6.44 6.39
CA ILE A 100 -5.68 -6.32 7.75
C ILE A 100 -4.51 -7.32 7.88
N LEU A 101 -3.31 -6.77 8.08
CA LEU A 101 -2.14 -7.55 8.42
C LEU A 101 -2.16 -7.89 9.90
N GLU A 102 -2.48 -6.90 10.72
CA GLU A 102 -2.49 -7.03 12.16
C GLU A 102 -3.38 -6.00 12.83
N TYR A 103 -3.87 -6.31 14.03
CA TYR A 103 -4.63 -5.41 14.87
C TYR A 103 -4.51 -5.83 16.34
N GLY A 104 -4.66 -4.90 17.26
CA GLY A 104 -4.62 -5.23 18.68
C GLY A 104 -4.46 -4.02 19.59
N LYS A 105 -4.10 -4.31 20.84
CA LYS A 105 -3.71 -3.29 21.82
C LYS A 105 -2.22 -3.01 21.70
N ILE A 106 -1.87 -1.74 21.80
CA ILE A 106 -0.49 -1.30 21.97
C ILE A 106 -0.02 -1.81 23.34
N LYS A 107 1.10 -2.53 23.37
CA LYS A 107 1.73 -3.01 24.62
C LYS A 107 3.19 -2.60 24.63
N ASN A 108 3.68 -2.11 25.76
CA ASN A 108 5.08 -1.70 25.94
C ASN A 108 5.59 -0.77 24.82
N ASN A 109 4.73 0.12 24.32
CA ASN A 109 5.05 1.05 23.23
C ASN A 109 5.38 0.38 21.88
N THR A 110 4.99 -0.88 21.67
CA THR A 110 5.25 -1.64 20.45
C THR A 110 3.98 -1.85 19.64
N ILE A 111 4.09 -1.64 18.33
CA ILE A 111 3.12 -2.00 17.31
C ILE A 111 3.81 -3.07 16.45
N LEU A 112 3.18 -4.23 16.32
CA LEU A 112 3.83 -5.48 15.91
C LEU A 112 4.18 -5.55 14.40
N GLN A 113 4.79 -6.67 14.00
CA GLN A 113 5.92 -6.79 13.08
C GLN A 113 5.65 -6.72 11.58
N ILE A 114 6.18 -5.70 10.90
CA ILE A 114 6.40 -5.79 9.45
C ILE A 114 7.60 -6.71 9.21
N LYS A 115 7.35 -7.92 8.70
CA LYS A 115 8.40 -8.90 8.33
C LYS A 115 9.32 -9.33 9.48
N GLY A 116 8.78 -9.52 10.69
CA GLY A 116 9.57 -10.02 11.81
C GLY A 116 10.34 -8.96 12.61
N LYS A 117 10.07 -7.67 12.37
CA LYS A 117 10.69 -6.55 13.10
C LYS A 117 9.65 -5.77 13.88
N ASP A 118 9.81 -5.69 15.20
CA ASP A 118 8.98 -4.82 16.04
C ASP A 118 9.27 -3.36 15.69
N ILE A 119 8.22 -2.55 15.59
CA ILE A 119 8.34 -1.10 15.43
C ILE A 119 7.75 -0.47 16.68
N THR A 120 8.51 0.43 17.30
CA THR A 120 7.97 1.20 18.42
C THR A 120 7.11 2.35 17.92
N ILE A 121 6.19 2.82 18.75
CA ILE A 121 5.44 4.04 18.46
C ILE A 121 6.39 5.23 18.31
N ASP A 122 7.47 5.25 19.09
CA ASP A 122 8.48 6.31 19.03
C ASP A 122 9.14 6.35 17.64
N GLU A 123 9.52 5.19 17.10
CA GLU A 123 10.09 5.09 15.75
C GLU A 123 9.07 5.47 14.67
N LEU A 124 7.81 5.08 14.84
CA LEU A 124 6.74 5.39 13.89
C LEU A 124 6.40 6.89 13.85
N LEU A 125 6.49 7.56 15.00
CA LEU A 125 6.11 8.97 15.19
C LEU A 125 7.33 9.92 15.23
N ASP A 126 8.47 9.50 14.70
CA ASP A 126 9.71 10.29 14.63
C ASP A 126 10.15 10.88 16.00
N ASN A 127 9.94 10.11 17.07
CA ASN A 127 10.24 10.47 18.45
C ASN A 127 9.54 11.76 18.95
N ASP A 128 8.42 12.15 18.34
CA ASP A 128 7.64 13.30 18.81
C ASP A 128 6.89 12.99 20.12
N LYS A 129 7.50 13.43 21.22
CA LYS A 129 6.97 13.24 22.59
C LYS A 129 5.61 13.89 22.83
N SER A 130 5.22 14.91 22.04
CA SER A 130 3.95 15.62 22.23
C SER A 130 2.72 14.77 21.88
N ILE A 131 2.90 13.78 21.01
CA ILE A 131 1.83 12.89 20.52
C ILE A 131 1.91 11.47 21.09
N GLN A 132 3.06 11.06 21.64
CA GLN A 132 3.28 9.73 22.21
C GLN A 132 2.29 9.36 23.32
N ASP A 133 2.11 10.26 24.29
CA ASP A 133 1.22 10.02 25.43
C ASP A 133 -0.24 9.82 25.00
N THR A 134 -0.63 10.37 23.85
CA THR A 134 -1.99 10.20 23.28
C THR A 134 -2.28 8.76 22.86
N TYR A 135 -1.26 8.03 22.39
CA TYR A 135 -1.44 6.67 21.82
C TYR A 135 -1.07 5.56 22.81
N LYS A 136 -0.52 5.91 23.97
CA LYS A 136 -0.16 4.95 25.01
C LYS A 136 -1.37 4.10 25.41
N ASP A 137 -1.16 2.78 25.49
CA ASP A 137 -2.19 1.77 25.79
C ASP A 137 -3.41 1.78 24.84
N GLY A 138 -3.26 2.43 23.68
CA GLY A 138 -4.28 2.51 22.64
C GLY A 138 -4.49 1.20 21.87
N SER A 139 -5.18 1.30 20.74
CA SER A 139 -5.41 0.18 19.83
C SER A 139 -4.88 0.53 18.45
N PHE A 140 -4.38 -0.46 17.71
CA PHE A 140 -3.85 -0.27 16.37
C PHE A 140 -4.46 -1.26 15.38
N VAL A 141 -4.40 -0.88 14.10
CA VAL A 141 -4.65 -1.74 12.95
C VAL A 141 -3.66 -1.39 11.85
N THR A 142 -3.05 -2.41 11.24
CA THR A 142 -2.15 -2.28 10.10
C THR A 142 -2.83 -2.86 8.88
N ILE A 143 -3.08 -2.03 7.88
CA ILE A 143 -3.75 -2.41 6.64
C ILE A 143 -2.75 -2.35 5.49
N TYR A 144 -2.68 -3.41 4.70
CA TYR A 144 -1.91 -3.48 3.48
C TYR A 144 -2.81 -3.27 2.26
N LEU A 145 -2.49 -2.23 1.48
CA LEU A 145 -3.08 -1.98 0.17
C LEU A 145 -2.22 -2.68 -0.88
N SER A 146 -2.80 -3.67 -1.55
CA SER A 146 -2.18 -4.30 -2.70
C SER A 146 -2.31 -3.39 -3.93
N PRO A 147 -1.48 -3.59 -4.98
CA PRO A 147 -1.50 -2.74 -6.17
C PRO A 147 -2.88 -2.61 -6.86
N LYS A 148 -3.79 -3.57 -6.67
CA LYS A 148 -5.13 -3.53 -7.27
C LYS A 148 -6.18 -2.80 -6.43
N ASP A 149 -5.89 -2.53 -5.17
CA ASP A 149 -6.86 -1.96 -4.23
C ASP A 149 -7.04 -0.45 -4.50
N TYR A 150 -7.92 0.20 -3.73
CA TYR A 150 -8.23 1.62 -3.79
C TYR A 150 -7.97 2.30 -2.43
#